data_AF-A0A4P9K5M4-F1
#
_entry.id   AF-A0A4P9K5M4-F1
#
_cell.length_a   1.000
_cell.length_b   1.000
_cell.length_c   1.000
_cell.angle_alpha   90.00
_cell.angle_beta   90.00
_cell.angle_gamma   90.00
#
_symmetry.space_group_name_H-M   'P 1'
#
loop_
_entity.id
_entity.type
_entity.pdbx_description
1 polymer ?
#
loop_
_entity_poly.entity_id
_entity_poly.type
_entity_poly.pdbx_seq_one_letter_code
_entity_poly.pdbx_strand_id
1 'polypeptide(L)' 'MQSKVKYGAILLAIYTVLYFGVALMVSASFKDVAAADVAGLPLAIWGGLVVIVTGVIITRLYLKKMDEEESN' A
#
# COMPACT_ATOMS: atom_id res chain seq x y z
N MET A 1 12.77 -19.38 -12.25
CA MET A 1 12.26 -18.02 -12.59
C MET A 1 10.84 -17.72 -12.07
N GLN A 2 10.20 -18.59 -11.26
CA GLN A 2 8.71 -18.65 -11.20
C GLN A 2 8.05 -18.20 -9.87
N SER A 3 8.58 -18.46 -8.67
CA SER A 3 7.90 -18.11 -7.40
C SER A 3 8.14 -16.66 -6.98
N LYS A 4 9.40 -16.22 -6.86
CA LYS A 4 9.81 -14.88 -6.41
C LYS A 4 9.18 -13.77 -7.25
N VAL A 5 9.22 -13.91 -8.57
CA VAL A 5 8.65 -12.93 -9.51
C VAL A 5 7.12 -12.91 -9.41
N LYS A 6 6.45 -14.08 -9.30
CA LYS A 6 4.99 -14.13 -9.08
C LYS A 6 4.59 -13.49 -7.76
N TYR A 7 5.32 -13.77 -6.69
CA TYR A 7 5.04 -13.22 -5.36
C TYR A 7 5.22 -11.70 -5.35
N GLY A 8 6.34 -11.21 -5.91
CA GLY A 8 6.57 -9.77 -6.10
C GLY A 8 5.50 -9.11 -6.96
N ALA A 9 5.07 -9.74 -8.06
CA ALA A 9 4.01 -9.22 -8.92
C ALA A 9 2.65 -9.14 -8.21
N ILE A 10 2.29 -10.12 -7.37
CA ILE A 10 1.06 -10.09 -6.57
C ILE A 10 1.12 -8.97 -5.53
N LEU A 11 2.22 -8.86 -4.79
CA LEU A 11 2.42 -7.79 -3.82
C LEU A 11 2.37 -6.40 -4.48
N LEU A 12 2.97 -6.26 -5.66
CA LEU A 12 2.92 -5.03 -6.45
C LEU A 12 1.50 -4.70 -6.89
N ALA A 13 0.74 -5.69 -7.35
CA ALA A 13 -0.66 -5.50 -7.75
C ALA A 13 -1.52 -5.03 -6.56
N ILE A 14 -1.36 -5.66 -5.39
CA ILE A 14 -2.05 -5.27 -4.15
C ILE A 14 -1.68 -3.82 -3.77
N TYR A 15 -0.39 -3.49 -3.76
CA TYR A 15 0.06 -2.15 -3.43
C TYR A 15 -0.47 -1.11 -4.41
N THR A 16 -0.49 -1.43 -5.70
CA THR A 16 -0.98 -0.53 -6.76
C THR A 16 -2.46 -0.24 -6.59
N VAL A 17 -3.29 -1.26 -6.37
CA VAL A 17 -4.74 -1.07 -6.15
C VAL A 17 -4.98 -0.22 -4.91
N LEU A 18 -4.24 -0.47 -3.82
CA LEU A 18 -4.38 0.29 -2.57
C LEU A 18 -3.94 1.75 -2.74
N TYR A 19 -2.78 1.98 -3.38
CA TYR A 19 -2.26 3.31 -3.70
C TYR A 19 -3.24 4.10 -4.56
N PHE A 20 -3.71 3.52 -5.67
CA PHE A 20 -4.66 4.19 -6.56
C PHE A 20 -6.02 4.39 -5.91
N GLY A 21 -6.49 3.45 -5.09
CA GLY A 21 -7.75 3.59 -4.34
C GLY A 21 -7.71 4.81 -3.41
N VAL A 22 -6.62 4.97 -2.66
CA VAL A 22 -6.42 6.15 -1.80
C VAL A 22 -6.26 7.43 -2.65
N ALA A 23 -5.50 7.38 -3.75
CA ALA A 23 -5.31 8.53 -4.63
C ALA A 23 -6.63 9.01 -5.26
N LEU A 24 -7.52 8.08 -5.64
CA LEU A 24 -8.85 8.39 -6.16
C LEU A 24 -9.74 8.99 -5.07
N MET A 25 -9.66 8.48 -3.83
CA MET A 25 -10.39 9.06 -2.69
C MET A 25 -9.92 10.49 -2.35
N VAL A 26 -8.65 10.80 -2.59
CA VAL A 26 -8.07 12.14 -2.39
C VAL A 26 -8.21 13.03 -3.65
N SER A 27 -8.74 12.48 -4.74
CA SER A 27 -8.92 13.25 -5.98
C SER A 27 -9.90 14.40 -5.84
N ALA A 28 -9.82 15.36 -6.76
CA ALA A 28 -10.64 16.58 -6.73
C ALA A 28 -12.15 16.31 -6.64
N SER A 29 -12.62 15.20 -7.23
CA SER A 29 -14.02 14.77 -7.20
C SER A 29 -14.52 14.39 -5.80
N PHE A 30 -13.61 14.04 -4.89
CA PHE A 30 -13.91 13.61 -3.52
C PHE A 30 -13.30 14.54 -2.48
N LYS A 31 -13.03 15.81 -2.84
CA LYS A 31 -12.39 16.80 -1.96
C LYS A 31 -13.03 16.90 -0.57
N ASP A 32 -14.36 16.82 -0.49
CA ASP A 32 -15.09 16.91 0.78
C ASP A 32 -14.87 15.66 1.65
N VAL A 33 -14.76 14.48 1.02
CA VAL A 33 -14.43 13.21 1.72
C VAL A 33 -12.96 13.21 2.15
N ALA A 34 -12.06 13.70 1.31
CA ALA A 34 -10.65 13.80 1.59
C ALA A 34 -10.34 14.79 2.74
N ALA A 35 -11.14 15.85 2.84
CA ALA A 35 -11.06 16.86 3.90
C ALA A 35 -11.80 16.47 5.18
N ALA A 36 -12.52 15.33 5.20
CA ALA A 36 -13.23 14.86 6.37
C ALA A 36 -12.25 14.69 7.54
N ASP A 37 -12.59 15.29 8.69
CA ASP A 37 -11.71 15.26 9.86
C ASP A 37 -11.83 13.91 10.57
N VAL A 38 -10.70 13.22 10.72
CA VAL A 38 -10.57 11.98 11.48
C VAL A 38 -9.47 12.19 12.51
N ALA A 39 -9.84 12.14 13.79
CA ALA A 39 -8.90 12.30 14.91
C ALA A 39 -8.05 13.59 14.86
N GLY A 40 -8.60 14.69 14.32
CA GLY A 40 -7.94 16.00 14.23
C GLY A 40 -7.10 16.21 12.98
N LEU A 41 -7.13 15.29 12.01
CA LEU A 41 -6.43 15.38 10.73
C LEU A 41 -7.36 15.00 9.56
N PRO A 42 -7.21 15.65 8.39
CA PRO A 42 -7.94 15.26 7.19
C PRO A 42 -7.71 13.80 6.82
N LEU A 43 -8.77 13.12 6.38
CA LEU A 43 -8.78 11.73 5.96
C LEU A 43 -7.75 11.45 4.85
N ALA A 44 -7.45 12.45 4.01
CA ALA A 44 -6.36 12.37 3.03
C ALA A 44 -4.98 12.09 3.65
N ILE A 45 -4.69 12.67 4.81
CA ILE A 45 -3.41 12.45 5.51
C ILE A 45 -3.35 11.01 6.03
N TRP A 46 -4.44 10.51 6.61
CA TRP A 46 -4.55 9.13 7.04
C TRP A 46 -4.42 8.15 5.87
N GLY A 47 -5.06 8.44 4.74
CA GLY A 47 -4.91 7.66 3.51
C GLY A 47 -3.45 7.56 3.07
N GLY A 48 -2.74 8.70 3.02
CA GLY A 48 -1.30 8.71 2.70
C GLY A 48 -0.46 7.91 3.69
N LEU A 49 -0.76 8.01 4.99
CA LEU A 49 -0.06 7.29 6.05
C LEU A 49 -0.27 5.77 5.93
N VAL A 50 -1.49 5.33 5.64
CA VAL A 50 -1.83 3.92 5.37
C VAL A 50 -1.06 3.39 4.17
N VAL A 51 -0.95 4.15 3.08
CA VAL A 51 -0.16 3.77 1.90
C VAL A 51 1.30 3.54 2.27
N ILE A 52 1.91 4.47 3.01
CA ILE A 52 3.32 4.36 3.44
C ILE A 52 3.54 3.12 4.30
N VAL A 53 2.71 2.93 5.34
CA VAL A 53 2.82 1.78 6.25
C VAL A 53 2.64 0.47 5.49
N THR A 54 1.67 0.40 4.59
CA THR A 54 1.44 -0.77 3.73
C THR A 54 2.65 -1.06 2.87
N GLY A 55 3.26 -0.03 2.27
CA GLY A 55 4.49 -0.19 1.49
C GLY A 55 5.62 -0.83 2.30
N VAL A 56 5.86 -0.34 3.52
CA VAL A 56 6.88 -0.91 4.43
C VAL A 56 6.56 -2.37 4.78
N ILE A 57 5.30 -2.69 5.08
CA ILE A 57 4.88 -4.06 5.39
C ILE A 57 5.09 -4.97 4.18
N ILE A 58 4.72 -4.55 2.98
CA ILE A 58 4.89 -5.31 1.75
C ILE A 58 6.38 -5.56 1.48
N THR A 59 7.24 -4.55 1.65
CA THR A 59 8.69 -4.71 1.52
C THR A 59 9.22 -5.71 2.55
N ARG A 60 8.79 -5.64 3.81
CA ARG A 60 9.17 -6.60 4.86
C ARG A 60 8.75 -8.02 4.51
N LEU A 61 7.52 -8.22 4.03
CA LEU A 61 7.00 -9.53 3.62
C LEU A 61 7.78 -10.09 2.43
N TYR A 62 8.08 -9.23 1.45
CA TYR A 62 8.87 -9.60 0.29
C TYR A 62 10.28 -10.08 0.69
N LEU A 63 10.99 -9.29 1.50
CA LEU A 63 12.33 -9.64 1.98
C LEU A 63 12.31 -10.92 2.81
N LYS A 64 11.37 -11.05 3.75
CA LYS A 64 11.24 -12.27 4.57
C LYS A 64 10.99 -13.51 3.72
N LYS A 65 10.15 -13.39 2.69
CA LYS A 65 9.88 -14.50 1.77
C LYS A 65 11.11 -14.89 0.95
N MET A 66 11.97 -13.92 0.61
CA MET A 66 13.23 -14.18 -0.08
C MET A 66 14.23 -14.93 0.82
N ASP A 67 14.36 -14.53 2.09
CA ASP A 67 15.23 -15.21 3.07
C ASP A 67 14.78 -16.66 3.31
N GLU A 68 13.47 -16.90 3.44
CA GLU A 68 12.90 -18.25 3.61
C GLU A 68 13.15 -19.18 2.41
N GLU A 69 13.22 -18.62 1.20
CA GLU A 69 13.53 -19.37 -0.03
C GLU A 69 15.04 -19.55 -0.27
N GLU A 70 15.91 -18.84 0.46
CA GLU A 70 17.37 -19.07 0.45
C GLU A 70 17.84 -20.03 1.55
N SER A 71 17.09 -20.12 2.66
CA SER A 71 17.39 -21.01 3.79
C SER A 71 16.93 -22.46 3.60
N ASN A 72 16.21 -22.78 2.51
CA ASN A 72 15.77 -24.13 2.14
C ASN A 72 16.43 -24.58 0.83
#